data_AF-A0A519REG2-F1
#
_entry.id   AF-A0A519REG2-F1
#
_cell.length_a   1.000
_cell.length_b   1.000
_cell.length_c   1.000
_cell.angle_alpha   90.00
_cell.angle_beta   90.00
_cell.angle_gamma   90.00
#
_symmetry.space_group_name_H-M   'P 1'
#
loop_
_entity.id
_entity.type
_entity.pdbx_description
1 polymer ?
#
loop_
_entity_poly.entity_id
_entity_poly.type
_entity_poly.pdbx_seq_one_letter_code
_entity_poly.pdbx_strand_id
1 'polypeptide(L)'
;MKLFSLNGRFQYNISIILVNVFALFLLYSCAVKKPKYGKEARTVSKDSVTATTVKHTFFLIGDAGNADEENAKNTLASLKKRLNRAGQNSTLLFLGDNIYPYGMPDVKDENRKLAEEKMNNQLALADNFKGKTIVIPGNHDWYNDGVVGLKRQENYVNEKLKQKKSFLPKDGCAIDDISINDNLALVIIDSQWYLEDWDNNPTINDNCTIKTREDFFTELEDVLNKNQKKTTVIAIHHPLMSNGTHGGQFSLEKQLFPLESKIPLPVIGSLINLLRKTTGVSPQDIQNKQYTKLIKRIKALIQDKDNVVIVSGHDHNLQYVEKDNVKQIISGAGSKSEAARTINPKDFSFGGNGYSVLEVTDKGVANVSFYGMVDKKEKLLFRHQLIADKIEISKKKYNNSFSKFTRSSVYDSTMTSKSGFHNFLFGKHYREYYSKPVRVRNVNLDTLYGGLKPLKEGGGHQSKSLRLEDKNGRQYVMRALKKSATRFLQSVAFKDQYVEKEFRDTYAEDFLLDFYTSSHPYTPFVVGDLAEAVGVNHSNPKLFFVPKQTALADFNENFGDELYMIEE
;
A
#
# COMPACT_ATOMS: atom_id res chain seq x y z
N MET A 1 -62.97 -19.58 24.79
CA MET A 1 -61.78 -18.69 24.75
C MET A 1 -61.81 -17.88 23.47
N LYS A 2 -62.29 -16.62 23.56
CA LYS A 2 -62.14 -15.60 22.51
C LYS A 2 -60.85 -14.84 22.84
N LEU A 3 -59.78 -15.05 22.08
CA LEU A 3 -58.57 -14.22 22.11
C LEU A 3 -58.22 -13.91 20.66
N PHE A 4 -57.89 -12.64 20.42
CA PHE A 4 -57.67 -11.99 19.12
C PHE A 4 -58.93 -11.51 18.39
N SER A 5 -59.60 -10.51 18.97
CA SER A 5 -60.13 -9.43 18.13
C SER A 5 -58.93 -8.60 17.64
N LEU A 6 -58.79 -8.49 16.32
CA LEU A 6 -57.82 -7.61 15.69
C LEU A 6 -58.29 -6.16 15.91
N ASN A 7 -57.80 -5.55 16.99
CA ASN A 7 -57.96 -4.12 17.25
C ASN A 7 -57.29 -3.32 16.14
N GLY A 8 -58.02 -2.40 15.48
CA GLY A 8 -57.50 -1.51 14.43
C GLY A 8 -56.28 -0.66 14.86
N ARG A 9 -56.01 -0.53 16.16
CA ARG A 9 -54.78 0.08 16.70
C ARG A 9 -53.50 -0.73 16.42
N PHE A 10 -53.57 -2.05 16.29
CA PHE A 10 -52.40 -2.90 16.02
C PHE A 10 -51.94 -2.80 14.55
N GLN A 11 -52.89 -2.73 13.61
CA GLN A 11 -52.60 -2.46 12.20
C GLN A 11 -52.03 -1.05 11.98
N TYR A 12 -52.54 -0.06 12.71
CA TYR A 12 -52.03 1.32 12.63
C TYR A 12 -50.57 1.43 13.09
N ASN A 13 -50.20 0.72 14.16
CA ASN A 13 -48.82 0.69 14.65
C ASN A 13 -47.86 -0.05 13.70
N ILE A 14 -48.29 -1.13 13.04
CA ILE A 14 -47.48 -1.81 12.01
C ILE A 14 -47.27 -0.90 10.80
N SER A 15 -48.29 -0.20 10.33
CA SER A 15 -48.16 0.76 9.23
C SER A 15 -47.22 1.91 9.57
N ILE A 16 -47.30 2.45 10.79
CA ILE A 16 -46.35 3.49 11.26
C ILE A 16 -44.93 2.94 11.35
N ILE A 17 -44.73 1.72 11.87
CA ILE A 17 -43.40 1.10 11.93
C ILE A 17 -42.86 0.84 10.52
N LEU A 18 -43.67 0.33 9.60
CA LEU A 18 -43.28 0.11 8.20
C LEU A 18 -42.97 1.42 7.48
N VAL A 19 -43.74 2.49 7.71
CA VAL A 19 -43.49 3.83 7.15
C VAL A 19 -42.21 4.42 7.75
N ASN A 20 -41.95 4.26 9.04
CA ASN A 20 -40.71 4.73 9.67
C ASN A 20 -39.49 3.93 9.21
N VAL A 21 -39.62 2.59 9.08
CA VAL A 21 -38.58 1.72 8.52
C VAL A 21 -38.33 2.09 7.05
N PHE A 22 -39.38 2.34 6.26
CA PHE A 22 -39.28 2.81 4.88
C PHE A 22 -38.66 4.21 4.77
N ALA A 23 -39.01 5.13 5.67
CA ALA A 23 -38.38 6.45 5.76
C ALA A 23 -36.89 6.36 6.17
N LEU A 24 -36.53 5.40 7.03
CA LEU A 24 -35.14 5.06 7.36
C LEU A 24 -34.39 4.48 6.15
N PHE A 25 -35.05 3.71 5.27
CA PHE A 25 -34.47 3.25 4.01
C PHE A 25 -34.23 4.40 3.00
N LEU A 26 -35.05 5.45 3.02
CA LEU A 26 -34.87 6.65 2.17
C LEU A 26 -33.66 7.50 2.59
N LEU A 27 -33.16 7.36 3.83
CA LEU A 27 -31.99 8.09 4.34
C LEU A 27 -30.65 7.40 4.02
N TYR A 28 -30.66 6.18 3.46
CA TYR A 28 -29.44 5.53 3.02
C TYR A 28 -29.03 6.04 1.63
N SER A 29 -27.91 6.77 1.55
CA SER A 29 -27.34 7.17 0.26
C SER A 29 -26.83 5.93 -0.49
N CYS A 30 -27.58 5.51 -1.51
CA CYS A 30 -27.20 4.43 -2.42
C CYS A 30 -25.95 4.79 -3.23
N ALA A 31 -25.20 3.77 -3.67
CA ALA A 31 -24.15 3.95 -4.67
C ALA A 31 -24.76 4.53 -5.97
N VAL A 32 -24.10 5.53 -6.56
CA VAL A 32 -24.56 6.19 -7.79
C VAL A 32 -23.44 6.34 -8.83
N LYS A 33 -23.81 6.61 -10.09
CA LYS A 33 -22.86 6.86 -11.18
C LYS A 33 -22.35 8.31 -11.25
N LYS A 34 -23.07 9.26 -10.66
CA LYS A 34 -22.69 10.69 -10.66
C LYS A 34 -21.48 10.95 -9.74
N PRO A 35 -20.65 11.99 -10.00
CA PRO A 35 -19.55 12.34 -9.11
C PRO A 35 -20.05 12.66 -7.70
N LYS A 36 -19.37 12.14 -6.68
CA LYS A 36 -19.60 12.40 -5.27
C LYS A 36 -18.29 12.76 -4.58
N TYR A 37 -18.39 13.58 -3.54
CA TYR A 37 -17.27 14.15 -2.81
C TYR A 37 -17.55 14.00 -1.32
N GLY A 38 -16.57 13.56 -0.56
CA GLY A 38 -16.60 13.60 0.90
C GLY A 38 -16.64 15.04 1.41
N LYS A 39 -17.00 15.21 2.69
CA LYS A 39 -17.21 16.54 3.31
C LYS A 39 -15.98 17.45 3.28
N GLU A 40 -14.78 16.87 3.28
CA GLU A 40 -13.48 17.54 3.29
C GLU A 40 -12.77 17.43 1.93
N ALA A 41 -13.39 16.83 0.92
CA ALA A 41 -12.82 16.71 -0.42
C ALA A 41 -12.78 18.09 -1.09
N ARG A 42 -11.65 18.77 -0.96
CA ARG A 42 -11.37 20.04 -1.63
C ARG A 42 -10.68 19.76 -2.95
N THR A 43 -11.26 20.23 -4.04
CA THR A 43 -10.60 20.22 -5.36
C THR A 43 -9.54 21.30 -5.37
N VAL A 44 -8.27 20.89 -5.48
CA VAL A 44 -7.16 21.83 -5.71
C VAL A 44 -7.39 22.49 -7.07
N SER A 45 -7.41 23.84 -7.13
CA SER A 45 -7.62 24.55 -8.40
C SER A 45 -6.53 24.18 -9.41
N LYS A 46 -6.84 24.25 -10.71
CA LYS A 46 -5.87 23.99 -11.79
C LYS A 46 -4.57 24.81 -11.65
N ASP A 47 -4.65 25.97 -10.99
CA ASP A 47 -3.60 26.98 -10.90
C ASP A 47 -2.84 26.96 -9.56
N SER A 48 -3.23 26.14 -8.58
CA SER A 48 -2.66 26.15 -7.21
C SER A 48 -1.51 25.17 -6.98
N VAL A 49 -1.07 24.45 -8.01
CA VAL A 49 0.27 23.87 -7.97
C VAL A 49 1.23 25.03 -8.16
N THR A 50 1.75 25.57 -7.05
CA THR A 50 2.99 26.33 -7.05
C THR A 50 3.94 25.59 -7.97
N ALA A 51 4.45 26.27 -9.01
CA ALA A 51 5.23 25.74 -10.12
C ALA A 51 6.44 24.91 -9.64
N THR A 52 6.15 23.69 -9.21
CA THR A 52 7.07 22.62 -8.89
C THR A 52 7.11 21.79 -10.16
N THR A 53 8.32 21.54 -10.65
CA THR A 53 8.49 20.84 -11.92
C THR A 53 8.09 19.38 -11.73
N VAL A 54 6.90 19.03 -12.22
CA VAL A 54 6.46 17.62 -12.32
C VAL A 54 7.59 16.83 -12.97
N LYS A 55 8.12 15.83 -12.27
CA LYS A 55 9.23 15.00 -12.75
C LYS A 55 8.74 13.76 -13.46
N HIS A 56 7.61 13.20 -13.03
CA HIS A 56 7.03 12.02 -13.65
C HIS A 56 5.52 12.07 -13.61
N THR A 57 4.88 11.56 -14.67
CA THR A 57 3.43 11.46 -14.79
C THR A 57 3.02 10.03 -15.08
N PHE A 58 2.16 9.45 -14.23
CA PHE A 58 1.50 8.18 -14.52
C PHE A 58 0.10 8.44 -15.09
N PHE A 59 -0.21 7.81 -16.22
CA PHE A 59 -1.55 7.68 -16.76
C PHE A 59 -2.08 6.31 -16.36
N LEU A 60 -3.12 6.29 -15.55
CA LEU A 60 -3.64 5.11 -14.85
C LEU A 60 -4.98 4.70 -15.47
N ILE A 61 -5.09 3.48 -15.97
CA ILE A 61 -6.33 2.94 -16.54
C ILE A 61 -6.42 1.43 -16.26
N GLY A 62 -7.50 0.98 -15.62
CA GLY A 62 -7.78 -0.44 -15.42
C GLY A 62 -9.06 -0.85 -16.14
N ASP A 63 -9.29 -2.16 -16.23
CA ASP A 63 -10.58 -2.74 -16.60
C ASP A 63 -11.03 -2.28 -18.00
N ALA A 64 -10.06 -2.19 -18.90
CA ALA A 64 -10.22 -1.80 -20.29
C ALA A 64 -10.43 -3.00 -21.22
N GLY A 65 -10.68 -4.20 -20.66
CA GLY A 65 -10.78 -5.46 -21.40
C GLY A 65 -11.92 -5.61 -22.41
N ASN A 66 -12.85 -4.66 -22.51
CA ASN A 66 -13.83 -4.55 -23.60
C ASN A 66 -13.45 -3.41 -24.57
N ALA A 67 -12.16 -3.29 -24.91
CA ALA A 67 -11.64 -2.23 -25.78
C ALA A 67 -12.16 -2.25 -27.23
N ASP A 68 -12.88 -3.29 -27.62
CA ASP A 68 -13.66 -3.42 -28.85
C ASP A 68 -14.98 -2.63 -28.80
N GLU A 69 -15.53 -2.37 -27.61
CA GLU A 69 -16.78 -1.64 -27.42
C GLU A 69 -16.64 -0.12 -27.58
N GLU A 70 -17.72 0.54 -28.02
CA GLU A 70 -17.78 1.97 -28.31
C GLU A 70 -17.42 2.87 -27.10
N ASN A 71 -17.91 2.54 -25.90
CA ASN A 71 -17.61 3.33 -24.70
C ASN A 71 -16.12 3.25 -24.32
N ALA A 72 -15.52 2.07 -24.46
CA ALA A 72 -14.10 1.89 -24.22
C ALA A 72 -13.27 2.64 -25.26
N LYS A 73 -13.60 2.51 -26.55
CA LYS A 73 -12.95 3.26 -27.65
C LYS A 73 -12.98 4.76 -27.42
N ASN A 74 -14.09 5.33 -26.94
CA ASN A 74 -14.20 6.75 -26.60
C ASN A 74 -13.25 7.16 -25.44
N THR A 75 -13.19 6.36 -24.38
CA THR A 75 -12.28 6.59 -23.23
C THR A 75 -10.81 6.50 -23.66
N LEU A 76 -10.44 5.44 -24.38
CA LEU A 76 -9.08 5.23 -24.90
C LEU A 76 -8.67 6.35 -25.87
N ALA A 77 -9.57 6.79 -26.76
CA ALA A 77 -9.30 7.90 -27.68
C ALA A 77 -9.05 9.23 -26.95
N SER A 78 -9.72 9.47 -25.81
CA SER A 78 -9.45 10.64 -25.00
C SER A 78 -8.08 10.58 -24.32
N LEU A 79 -7.78 9.44 -23.70
CA LEU A 79 -6.47 9.21 -23.08
C LEU A 79 -5.33 9.32 -24.11
N LYS A 80 -5.52 8.79 -25.33
CA LYS A 80 -4.57 8.92 -26.44
C LYS A 80 -4.17 10.36 -26.72
N LYS A 81 -5.13 11.29 -26.71
CA LYS A 81 -4.86 12.72 -26.94
C LYS A 81 -3.93 13.31 -25.88
N ARG A 82 -3.97 12.81 -24.64
CA ARG A 82 -3.03 13.21 -23.59
C ARG A 82 -1.67 12.57 -23.76
N LEU A 83 -1.63 11.27 -24.03
CA LEU A 83 -0.38 10.52 -24.24
C LEU A 83 0.44 11.11 -25.38
N ASN A 84 -0.20 11.54 -26.47
CA ASN A 84 0.47 12.21 -27.60
C ASN A 84 1.15 13.54 -27.22
N ARG A 85 0.74 14.17 -26.12
CA ARG A 85 1.32 15.42 -25.59
C ARG A 85 2.27 15.18 -24.42
N ALA A 86 2.34 13.96 -23.90
CA ALA A 86 3.14 13.61 -22.74
C ALA A 86 4.63 13.48 -23.12
N GLY A 87 5.49 13.87 -22.18
CA GLY A 87 6.94 13.74 -22.33
C GLY A 87 7.44 12.32 -22.08
N GLN A 88 8.76 12.12 -22.22
CA GLN A 88 9.42 10.84 -21.97
C GLN A 88 9.37 10.40 -20.49
N ASN A 89 9.28 11.36 -19.57
CA ASN A 89 9.15 11.10 -18.13
C ASN A 89 7.69 10.84 -17.78
N SER A 90 7.12 9.81 -18.38
CA SER A 90 5.73 9.43 -18.19
C SER A 90 5.58 7.93 -18.32
N THR A 91 4.60 7.36 -17.61
CA THR A 91 4.24 5.95 -17.69
C THR A 91 2.76 5.82 -17.99
N LEU A 92 2.39 5.05 -19.01
CA LEU A 92 1.05 4.50 -19.17
C LEU A 92 1.00 3.18 -18.41
N LEU A 93 0.14 3.08 -17.40
CA LEU A 93 0.02 1.92 -16.54
C LEU A 93 -1.40 1.34 -16.65
N PHE A 94 -1.50 0.17 -17.26
CA PHE A 94 -2.72 -0.62 -17.25
C PHE A 94 -2.83 -1.38 -15.92
N LEU A 95 -3.96 -1.24 -15.23
CA LEU A 95 -4.16 -1.69 -13.85
C LEU A 95 -4.93 -3.02 -13.75
N GLY A 96 -4.75 -3.92 -14.72
CA GLY A 96 -5.39 -5.24 -14.75
C GLY A 96 -6.71 -5.30 -15.50
N ASP A 97 -7.18 -6.53 -15.69
CA ASP A 97 -8.36 -6.88 -16.48
C ASP A 97 -8.26 -6.34 -17.91
N ASN A 98 -7.18 -6.74 -18.55
CA ASN A 98 -6.81 -6.23 -19.87
C ASN A 98 -7.60 -6.92 -20.98
N ILE A 99 -8.13 -8.13 -20.76
CA ILE A 99 -8.96 -8.84 -21.74
C ILE A 99 -10.13 -9.52 -21.04
N TYR A 100 -11.35 -9.09 -21.35
CA TYR A 100 -12.57 -9.74 -20.87
C TYR A 100 -13.12 -10.75 -21.89
N PRO A 101 -13.85 -11.79 -21.44
CA PRO A 101 -13.99 -12.22 -20.06
C PRO A 101 -12.87 -13.18 -19.59
N TYR A 102 -12.08 -13.76 -20.49
CA TYR A 102 -11.13 -14.84 -20.17
C TYR A 102 -9.74 -14.60 -20.77
N GLY A 103 -9.07 -13.52 -20.36
CA GLY A 103 -7.64 -13.29 -20.62
C GLY A 103 -7.20 -13.55 -22.07
N MET A 104 -5.98 -14.03 -22.23
CA MET A 104 -5.41 -14.37 -23.54
C MET A 104 -5.51 -15.88 -23.86
N PRO A 105 -6.36 -16.30 -24.83
CA PRO A 105 -6.50 -17.70 -25.21
C PRO A 105 -5.31 -18.29 -25.94
N ASP A 106 -5.32 -19.63 -26.08
CA ASP A 106 -4.42 -20.34 -26.98
C ASP A 106 -4.56 -19.84 -28.42
N VAL A 107 -3.49 -19.95 -29.21
CA VAL A 107 -3.47 -19.50 -30.61
C VAL A 107 -4.48 -20.23 -31.50
N LYS A 108 -4.92 -21.43 -31.12
CA LYS A 108 -5.93 -22.22 -31.84
C LYS A 108 -7.38 -21.94 -31.40
N ASP A 109 -7.57 -21.19 -30.32
CA ASP A 109 -8.90 -20.88 -29.79
C ASP A 109 -9.67 -19.93 -30.72
N GLU A 110 -10.98 -20.14 -30.87
CA GLU A 110 -11.84 -19.30 -31.71
C GLU A 110 -11.91 -17.84 -31.23
N ASN A 111 -11.79 -17.62 -29.91
CA ASN A 111 -11.84 -16.31 -29.28
C ASN A 111 -10.50 -15.57 -29.35
N ARG A 112 -9.42 -16.22 -29.81
CA ARG A 112 -8.07 -15.64 -29.89
C ARG A 112 -8.07 -14.31 -30.65
N LYS A 113 -8.75 -14.24 -31.79
CA LYS A 113 -8.78 -13.02 -32.64
C LYS A 113 -9.40 -11.83 -31.91
N LEU A 114 -10.49 -12.06 -31.18
CA LEU A 114 -11.17 -11.01 -30.42
C LEU A 114 -10.30 -10.55 -29.23
N ALA A 115 -9.65 -11.47 -28.53
CA ALA A 115 -8.70 -11.15 -27.45
C ALA A 115 -7.53 -10.29 -27.96
N GLU A 116 -6.98 -10.64 -29.12
CA GLU A 116 -5.93 -9.85 -29.78
C GLU A 116 -6.42 -8.47 -30.19
N GLU A 117 -7.63 -8.34 -30.76
CA GLU A 117 -8.24 -7.04 -31.08
C GLU A 117 -8.35 -6.15 -29.83
N LYS A 118 -8.93 -6.68 -28.75
CA LYS A 118 -9.08 -5.97 -27.48
C LYS A 118 -7.74 -5.51 -26.92
N MET A 119 -6.72 -6.37 -26.95
CA MET A 119 -5.38 -6.01 -26.49
C MET A 119 -4.73 -4.99 -27.43
N ASN A 120 -4.86 -5.14 -28.74
CA ASN A 120 -4.30 -4.21 -29.73
C ASN A 120 -4.90 -2.81 -29.62
N ASN A 121 -6.22 -2.69 -29.38
CA ASN A 121 -6.87 -1.39 -29.19
C ASN A 121 -6.29 -0.63 -27.98
N GLN A 122 -5.88 -1.35 -26.93
CA GLN A 122 -5.20 -0.78 -25.77
C GLN A 122 -3.73 -0.47 -26.06
N LEU A 123 -2.99 -1.41 -26.64
CA LEU A 123 -1.57 -1.22 -26.95
C LEU A 123 -1.32 -0.11 -27.98
N ALA A 124 -2.28 0.14 -28.86
CA ALA A 124 -2.27 1.29 -29.77
C ALA A 124 -2.19 2.63 -29.03
N LEU A 125 -2.51 2.70 -27.74
CA LEU A 125 -2.25 3.90 -26.92
C LEU A 125 -0.76 4.24 -26.82
N ALA A 126 0.12 3.26 -26.91
CA ALA A 126 1.57 3.45 -26.86
C ALA A 126 2.15 4.06 -28.15
N ASP A 127 1.43 4.03 -29.28
CA ASP A 127 1.94 4.58 -30.54
C ASP A 127 2.23 6.09 -30.42
N ASN A 128 3.42 6.56 -30.78
CA ASN A 128 3.82 7.97 -30.61
C ASN A 128 3.84 8.47 -29.14
N PHE A 129 3.57 7.63 -28.15
CA PHE A 129 3.77 7.97 -26.75
C PHE A 129 5.26 7.83 -26.42
N LYS A 130 5.87 8.92 -25.93
CA LYS A 130 7.32 8.96 -25.64
C LYS A 130 7.70 8.27 -24.32
N GLY A 131 6.72 8.00 -23.46
CA GLY A 131 6.93 7.38 -22.17
C GLY A 131 6.99 5.85 -22.24
N LYS A 132 6.90 5.22 -21.06
CA LYS A 132 6.90 3.75 -20.94
C LYS A 132 5.49 3.22 -20.76
N THR A 133 5.19 2.08 -21.38
CA THR A 133 3.92 1.38 -21.19
C THR A 133 4.15 0.13 -20.36
N ILE A 134 3.39 -0.02 -19.29
CA ILE A 134 3.40 -1.16 -18.38
C ILE A 134 1.97 -1.69 -18.24
N VAL A 135 1.82 -3.00 -18.31
CA VAL A 135 0.58 -3.74 -18.15
C VAL A 135 0.72 -4.64 -16.94
N ILE A 136 -0.25 -4.62 -16.03
CA ILE A 136 -0.33 -5.56 -14.91
C ILE A 136 -1.55 -6.46 -15.10
N PRO A 137 -1.56 -7.70 -14.59
CA PRO A 137 -2.73 -8.57 -14.66
C PRO A 137 -3.80 -8.23 -13.62
N GLY A 138 -5.05 -8.50 -13.98
CA GLY A 138 -6.20 -8.63 -13.09
C GLY A 138 -6.75 -10.06 -13.08
N ASN A 139 -7.83 -10.30 -12.35
CA ASN A 139 -8.38 -11.65 -12.21
C ASN A 139 -8.87 -12.23 -13.56
N HIS A 140 -9.40 -11.40 -14.46
CA HIS A 140 -9.84 -11.89 -15.78
C HIS A 140 -8.70 -12.33 -16.68
N ASP A 141 -7.50 -11.77 -16.50
CA ASP A 141 -6.31 -12.19 -17.25
C ASP A 141 -5.84 -13.61 -16.84
N TRP A 142 -6.16 -14.02 -15.60
CA TRP A 142 -5.84 -15.35 -15.06
C TRP A 142 -6.85 -16.45 -15.44
N TYR A 143 -8.08 -16.09 -15.83
CA TYR A 143 -9.15 -17.08 -16.05
C TYR A 143 -8.93 -18.02 -17.24
N ASN A 144 -7.86 -17.82 -18.00
CA ASN A 144 -7.52 -18.65 -19.15
C ASN A 144 -6.25 -19.43 -18.88
N ASP A 145 -6.37 -20.66 -18.36
CA ASP A 145 -5.23 -21.53 -18.01
C ASP A 145 -4.24 -20.94 -16.97
N GLY A 146 -4.69 -20.01 -16.13
CA GLY A 146 -3.89 -19.46 -15.04
C GLY A 146 -2.57 -18.85 -15.49
N VAL A 147 -1.47 -19.27 -14.86
CA VAL A 147 -0.11 -18.77 -15.16
C VAL A 147 0.31 -19.00 -16.61
N VAL A 148 -0.23 -20.04 -17.27
CA VAL A 148 0.10 -20.34 -18.68
C VAL A 148 -0.50 -19.29 -19.61
N GLY A 149 -1.80 -18.95 -19.45
CA GLY A 149 -2.41 -17.89 -20.25
C GLY A 149 -1.87 -16.52 -19.92
N LEU A 150 -1.53 -16.28 -18.64
CA LEU A 150 -0.82 -15.08 -18.24
C LEU A 150 0.51 -14.95 -18.99
N LYS A 151 1.28 -16.04 -19.12
CA LYS A 151 2.52 -16.04 -19.90
C LYS A 151 2.28 -15.80 -21.40
N ARG A 152 1.19 -16.36 -21.97
CA ARG A 152 0.77 -16.06 -23.35
C ARG A 152 0.53 -14.56 -23.54
N GLN A 153 -0.16 -13.94 -22.58
CA GLN A 153 -0.45 -12.50 -22.61
C GLN A 153 0.83 -11.66 -22.44
N GLU A 154 1.70 -12.02 -21.49
CA GLU A 154 2.99 -11.37 -21.27
C GLU A 154 3.82 -11.34 -22.56
N ASN A 155 3.95 -12.50 -23.22
CA ASN A 155 4.68 -12.64 -24.47
C ASN A 155 4.08 -11.76 -25.57
N TYR A 156 2.75 -11.78 -25.73
CA TYR A 156 2.05 -10.98 -26.72
C TYR A 156 2.26 -9.47 -26.52
N VAL A 157 2.13 -8.98 -25.28
CA VAL A 157 2.33 -7.57 -24.93
C VAL A 157 3.77 -7.14 -25.19
N ASN A 158 4.74 -7.93 -24.71
CA ASN A 158 6.15 -7.63 -24.88
C ASN A 158 6.58 -7.62 -26.36
N GLU A 159 6.05 -8.53 -27.17
CA GLU A 159 6.31 -8.58 -28.62
C GLU A 159 5.74 -7.34 -29.34
N LYS A 160 4.47 -7.00 -29.09
CA LYS A 160 3.81 -5.85 -29.72
C LYS A 160 4.46 -4.52 -29.35
N LEU A 161 4.86 -4.35 -28.08
CA LEU A 161 5.54 -3.15 -27.61
C LEU A 161 7.05 -3.14 -27.89
N LYS A 162 7.61 -4.26 -28.37
CA LYS A 162 9.05 -4.48 -28.63
C LYS A 162 9.91 -4.19 -27.38
N GLN A 163 9.41 -4.57 -26.20
CA GLN A 163 10.03 -4.30 -24.91
C GLN A 163 9.85 -5.49 -23.97
N LYS A 164 10.94 -5.96 -23.34
CA LYS A 164 10.92 -7.15 -22.45
C LYS A 164 10.40 -6.90 -21.02
N LYS A 165 9.89 -5.70 -20.73
CA LYS A 165 9.45 -5.28 -19.38
C LYS A 165 8.15 -4.48 -19.44
N SER A 166 7.26 -4.84 -20.36
CA SER A 166 5.99 -4.14 -20.55
C SER A 166 4.80 -4.87 -19.96
N PHE A 167 4.95 -6.13 -19.56
CA PHE A 167 3.98 -6.85 -18.76
C PHE A 167 4.66 -7.30 -17.46
N LEU A 168 4.09 -6.92 -16.31
CA LEU A 168 4.68 -7.09 -14.98
C LEU A 168 3.61 -7.44 -13.93
N PRO A 169 3.94 -8.26 -12.91
CA PRO A 169 5.25 -8.85 -12.67
C PRO A 169 5.60 -9.94 -13.69
N LYS A 170 6.90 -10.14 -13.92
CA LYS A 170 7.37 -11.12 -14.91
C LYS A 170 7.07 -12.55 -14.51
N ASP A 171 6.95 -13.41 -15.51
CA ASP A 171 6.90 -14.87 -15.34
C ASP A 171 5.72 -15.33 -14.45
N GLY A 172 4.70 -14.48 -14.31
CA GLY A 172 3.55 -14.71 -13.43
C GLY A 172 3.87 -14.64 -11.94
N CYS A 173 4.95 -13.96 -11.55
CA CYS A 173 5.36 -13.83 -10.16
C CYS A 173 4.54 -12.80 -9.38
N ALA A 174 4.67 -12.83 -8.05
CA ALA A 174 3.86 -12.02 -7.14
C ALA A 174 4.15 -10.51 -7.19
N ILE A 175 5.41 -10.13 -7.41
CA ILE A 175 5.88 -8.75 -7.23
C ILE A 175 7.07 -8.43 -8.12
N ASP A 176 7.13 -7.19 -8.60
CA ASP A 176 8.31 -6.57 -9.23
C ASP A 176 8.49 -5.14 -8.71
N ASP A 177 9.74 -4.67 -8.58
CA ASP A 177 10.05 -3.29 -8.23
C ASP A 177 10.90 -2.58 -9.29
N ILE A 178 10.52 -1.34 -9.62
CA ILE A 178 11.21 -0.52 -10.61
C ILE A 178 11.55 0.83 -9.99
N SER A 179 12.84 1.16 -9.97
CA SER A 179 13.28 2.54 -9.74
C SER A 179 13.00 3.38 -10.99
N ILE A 180 12.06 4.31 -10.91
CA ILE A 180 11.72 5.23 -12.01
C ILE A 180 12.77 6.33 -12.12
N ASN A 181 13.16 6.89 -10.97
CA ASN A 181 14.27 7.85 -10.82
C ASN A 181 14.74 7.83 -9.35
N ASP A 182 15.60 8.79 -8.97
CA ASP A 182 16.20 8.84 -7.63
C ASP A 182 15.19 9.05 -6.50
N ASN A 183 14.01 9.63 -6.81
CA ASN A 183 13.00 10.01 -5.81
C ASN A 183 11.66 9.28 -6.00
N LEU A 184 11.54 8.37 -6.98
CA LEU A 184 10.31 7.67 -7.31
C LEU A 184 10.55 6.18 -7.63
N ALA A 185 9.78 5.32 -6.99
CA ALA A 185 9.72 3.89 -7.24
C ALA A 185 8.30 3.44 -7.60
N LEU A 186 8.20 2.45 -8.46
CA LEU A 186 6.98 1.74 -8.79
C LEU A 186 7.13 0.29 -8.31
N VAL A 187 6.23 -0.16 -7.43
CA VAL A 187 6.12 -1.55 -6.98
C VAL A 187 4.85 -2.11 -7.61
N ILE A 188 4.96 -3.25 -8.27
CA ILE A 188 3.85 -3.88 -8.98
C ILE A 188 3.56 -5.20 -8.30
N ILE A 189 2.30 -5.42 -7.91
CA ILE A 189 1.86 -6.61 -7.20
C ILE A 189 0.80 -7.31 -8.06
N ASP A 190 1.03 -8.57 -8.39
CA ASP A 190 -0.03 -9.45 -8.87
C ASP A 190 -0.86 -9.89 -7.67
N SER A 191 -2.01 -9.24 -7.51
CA SER A 191 -2.93 -9.58 -6.43
C SER A 191 -3.65 -10.91 -6.69
N GLN A 192 -3.89 -11.26 -7.95
CA GLN A 192 -4.54 -12.51 -8.27
C GLN A 192 -3.60 -13.69 -7.96
N TRP A 193 -2.28 -13.57 -8.16
CA TRP A 193 -1.31 -14.56 -7.68
C TRP A 193 -1.52 -14.96 -6.20
N TYR A 194 -1.82 -13.97 -5.34
CA TYR A 194 -2.11 -14.22 -3.92
C TYR A 194 -3.50 -14.84 -3.71
N LEU A 195 -4.52 -14.39 -4.46
CA LEU A 195 -5.91 -14.84 -4.30
C LEU A 195 -6.20 -16.19 -4.96
N GLU A 196 -5.40 -16.57 -5.95
CA GLU A 196 -5.61 -17.75 -6.78
C GLU A 196 -5.57 -19.04 -5.96
N ASP A 197 -6.32 -20.03 -6.40
CA ASP A 197 -6.19 -21.37 -5.83
C ASP A 197 -4.95 -22.04 -6.41
N TRP A 198 -3.93 -22.22 -5.55
CA TRP A 198 -2.65 -22.79 -5.95
C TRP A 198 -2.74 -24.30 -6.18
N ASP A 199 -3.74 -24.98 -5.63
CA ASP A 199 -3.97 -26.39 -5.90
C ASP A 199 -4.45 -26.59 -7.35
N ASN A 200 -5.19 -25.60 -7.88
CA ASN A 200 -5.60 -25.56 -9.29
C ASN A 200 -4.51 -24.97 -10.22
N ASN A 201 -3.48 -24.34 -9.65
CA ASN A 201 -2.35 -23.73 -10.37
C ASN A 201 -1.01 -24.17 -9.76
N PRO A 202 -0.65 -25.47 -9.81
CA PRO A 202 0.48 -25.99 -9.06
C PRO A 202 1.85 -25.42 -9.50
N THR A 203 1.96 -24.91 -10.72
CA THR A 203 3.19 -24.35 -11.30
C THR A 203 3.31 -22.82 -11.13
N ILE A 204 2.42 -22.19 -10.35
CA ILE A 204 2.28 -20.74 -10.24
C ILE A 204 3.55 -20.00 -9.80
N ASN A 205 4.46 -20.69 -9.12
CA ASN A 205 5.68 -20.10 -8.57
C ASN A 205 6.96 -20.80 -9.05
N ASP A 206 6.90 -21.69 -10.06
CA ASP A 206 8.05 -22.48 -10.52
C ASP A 206 9.23 -21.58 -10.91
N ASN A 207 8.95 -20.52 -11.66
CA ASN A 207 9.93 -19.55 -12.15
C ASN A 207 10.19 -18.38 -11.20
N CYS A 208 9.59 -18.38 -10.01
CA CYS A 208 9.66 -17.27 -9.06
C CYS A 208 10.60 -17.58 -7.90
N THR A 209 11.26 -16.55 -7.35
CA THR A 209 12.04 -16.65 -6.11
C THR A 209 11.12 -16.81 -4.89
N ILE A 210 9.99 -16.13 -4.91
CA ILE A 210 8.93 -16.20 -3.89
C ILE A 210 8.21 -17.55 -4.04
N LYS A 211 8.30 -18.40 -3.01
CA LYS A 211 7.67 -19.73 -3.01
C LYS A 211 6.42 -19.81 -2.15
N THR A 212 6.22 -18.87 -1.23
CA THR A 212 5.03 -18.84 -0.38
C THR A 212 4.38 -17.46 -0.34
N ARG A 213 3.11 -17.42 0.05
CA ARG A 213 2.38 -16.17 0.32
C ARG A 213 3.01 -15.34 1.44
N GLU A 214 3.73 -15.96 2.38
CA GLU A 214 4.44 -15.21 3.43
C GLU A 214 5.75 -14.62 2.91
N ASP A 215 6.48 -15.33 2.05
CA ASP A 215 7.67 -14.78 1.37
C ASP A 215 7.33 -13.53 0.55
N PHE A 216 6.12 -13.48 -0.03
CA PHE A 216 5.63 -12.27 -0.70
C PHE A 216 5.57 -11.06 0.25
N PHE A 217 5.08 -11.23 1.48
CA PHE A 217 5.03 -10.13 2.44
C PHE A 217 6.43 -9.72 2.92
N THR A 218 7.35 -10.68 3.04
CA THR A 218 8.76 -10.40 3.34
C THR A 218 9.41 -9.59 2.22
N GLU A 219 9.23 -9.99 0.96
CA GLU A 219 9.75 -9.25 -0.20
C GLU A 219 9.13 -7.84 -0.26
N LEU A 220 7.82 -7.71 -0.04
CA LEU A 220 7.16 -6.40 0.00
C LEU A 220 7.72 -5.51 1.11
N GLU A 221 7.94 -6.04 2.32
CA GLU A 221 8.58 -5.31 3.42
C GLU A 221 9.98 -4.83 3.03
N ASP A 222 10.79 -5.68 2.40
CA ASP A 222 12.14 -5.36 1.94
C ASP A 222 12.16 -4.29 0.84
N VAL A 223 11.26 -4.39 -0.14
CA VAL A 223 11.10 -3.39 -1.21
C VAL A 223 10.65 -2.04 -0.63
N LEU A 224 9.74 -2.02 0.33
CA LEU A 224 9.31 -0.79 1.01
C LEU A 224 10.47 -0.17 1.80
N ASN A 225 11.23 -0.98 2.54
CA ASN A 225 12.39 -0.53 3.29
C ASN A 225 13.50 0.02 2.36
N LYS A 226 13.72 -0.61 1.21
CA LYS A 226 14.66 -0.15 0.17
C LYS A 226 14.26 1.22 -0.39
N ASN A 227 12.97 1.52 -0.48
CA ASN A 227 12.42 2.72 -1.13
C ASN A 227 11.90 3.78 -0.14
N GLN A 228 12.23 3.70 1.15
CA GLN A 228 11.74 4.62 2.20
C GLN A 228 12.02 6.12 1.97
N LYS A 229 13.03 6.47 1.16
CA LYS A 229 13.35 7.86 0.78
C LYS A 229 12.67 8.33 -0.51
N LYS A 230 12.04 7.42 -1.26
CA LYS A 230 11.38 7.71 -2.53
C LYS A 230 9.87 7.78 -2.32
N THR A 231 9.16 8.55 -3.13
CA THR A 231 7.73 8.32 -3.31
C THR A 231 7.55 6.94 -3.93
N THR A 232 6.76 6.08 -3.30
CA THR A 232 6.52 4.71 -3.75
C THR A 232 5.09 4.60 -4.23
N VAL A 233 4.90 4.30 -5.51
CA VAL A 233 3.60 3.95 -6.08
C VAL A 233 3.48 2.44 -6.09
N ILE A 234 2.49 1.89 -5.40
CA ILE A 234 2.16 0.46 -5.44
C ILE A 234 1.00 0.27 -6.41
N ALA A 235 1.24 -0.45 -7.50
CA ALA A 235 0.23 -0.85 -8.47
C ALA A 235 -0.24 -2.28 -8.17
N ILE A 236 -1.53 -2.44 -7.94
CA ILE A 236 -2.16 -3.72 -7.59
C ILE A 236 -3.57 -3.73 -8.18
N HIS A 237 -3.97 -4.77 -8.91
CA HIS A 237 -5.30 -4.78 -9.53
C HIS A 237 -6.43 -4.67 -8.49
N HIS A 238 -6.37 -5.50 -7.46
CA HIS A 238 -7.34 -5.56 -6.37
C HIS A 238 -7.12 -4.44 -5.32
N PRO A 239 -8.07 -3.49 -5.13
CA PRO A 239 -7.93 -2.38 -4.20
C PRO A 239 -7.83 -2.78 -2.72
N LEU A 240 -7.03 -2.07 -1.93
CA LEU A 240 -6.99 -2.28 -0.47
C LEU A 240 -8.21 -1.71 0.27
N MET A 241 -8.91 -0.79 -0.39
CA MET A 241 -10.12 -0.12 0.08
C MET A 241 -10.98 0.22 -1.10
N SER A 242 -12.27 -0.10 -1.05
CA SER A 242 -13.20 0.36 -2.05
C SER A 242 -14.59 0.60 -1.48
N ASN A 243 -15.25 1.61 -2.03
CA ASN A 243 -16.65 1.92 -1.82
C ASN A 243 -17.52 1.62 -3.06
N GLY A 244 -17.05 0.71 -3.93
CA GLY A 244 -17.76 0.17 -5.09
C GLY A 244 -18.44 -1.18 -4.79
N THR A 245 -18.83 -1.87 -5.86
CA THR A 245 -19.54 -3.16 -5.81
C THR A 245 -18.72 -4.24 -5.10
N HIS A 246 -17.44 -4.40 -5.45
CA HIS A 246 -16.54 -5.37 -4.80
C HIS A 246 -16.19 -4.97 -3.36
N GLY A 247 -16.42 -3.70 -2.99
CA GLY A 247 -16.41 -3.19 -1.62
C GLY A 247 -17.74 -3.40 -0.86
N GLY A 248 -18.71 -4.10 -1.43
CA GLY A 248 -20.02 -4.37 -0.81
C GLY A 248 -20.99 -3.18 -0.82
N GLN A 249 -20.81 -2.24 -1.75
CA GLN A 249 -21.69 -1.09 -1.95
C GLN A 249 -22.47 -1.24 -3.27
N PHE A 250 -23.75 -1.59 -3.16
CA PHE A 250 -24.59 -1.90 -4.32
C PHE A 250 -25.55 -0.75 -4.65
N SER A 251 -25.71 -0.45 -5.93
CA SER A 251 -26.78 0.44 -6.42
C SER A 251 -28.13 -0.27 -6.45
N LEU A 252 -29.22 0.47 -6.59
CA LEU A 252 -30.55 -0.11 -6.83
C LEU A 252 -30.54 -1.02 -8.08
N GLU A 253 -29.84 -0.61 -9.13
CA GLU A 253 -29.64 -1.41 -10.34
C GLU A 253 -29.02 -2.77 -10.01
N LYS A 254 -27.95 -2.82 -9.20
CA LYS A 254 -27.33 -4.09 -8.79
C LYS A 254 -28.20 -4.93 -7.85
N GLN A 255 -29.10 -4.33 -7.09
CA GLN A 255 -30.09 -5.08 -6.29
C GLN A 255 -31.13 -5.79 -7.17
N LEU A 256 -31.44 -5.21 -8.33
CA LEU A 256 -32.39 -5.78 -9.30
C LEU A 256 -31.69 -6.72 -10.29
N PHE A 257 -30.44 -6.43 -10.66
CA PHE A 257 -29.65 -7.14 -11.66
C PHE A 257 -28.30 -7.54 -11.05
N PRO A 258 -28.26 -8.59 -10.21
CA PRO A 258 -27.06 -9.01 -9.47
C PRO A 258 -26.01 -9.71 -10.35
N LEU A 259 -26.42 -10.26 -11.51
CA LEU A 259 -25.57 -10.96 -12.47
C LEU A 259 -25.19 -10.03 -13.64
N GLU A 260 -24.22 -10.41 -14.46
CA GLU A 260 -23.88 -9.66 -15.69
C GLU A 260 -25.02 -9.65 -16.72
N SER A 261 -25.98 -10.57 -16.61
CA SER A 261 -27.20 -10.59 -17.44
C SER A 261 -28.21 -9.52 -17.02
N LYS A 262 -28.89 -8.89 -17.97
CA LYS A 262 -29.96 -7.90 -17.73
C LYS A 262 -31.32 -8.52 -17.31
N ILE A 263 -31.32 -9.69 -16.70
CA ILE A 263 -32.53 -10.35 -16.21
C ILE A 263 -32.84 -9.83 -14.81
N PRO A 264 -34.03 -9.21 -14.58
CA PRO A 264 -34.37 -8.67 -13.27
C PRO A 264 -34.70 -9.82 -12.31
N LEU A 265 -34.01 -9.84 -11.18
CA LEU A 265 -34.21 -10.79 -10.09
C LEU A 265 -34.52 -10.01 -8.81
N PRO A 266 -35.70 -9.36 -8.69
CA PRO A 266 -36.05 -8.63 -7.47
C PRO A 266 -36.07 -9.58 -6.27
N VAL A 267 -35.73 -9.08 -5.08
CA VAL A 267 -35.57 -9.85 -3.84
C VAL A 267 -34.39 -10.84 -3.87
N ILE A 268 -34.32 -11.72 -4.87
CA ILE A 268 -33.22 -12.69 -5.06
C ILE A 268 -31.88 -11.96 -5.26
N GLY A 269 -31.85 -10.91 -6.08
CA GLY A 269 -30.64 -10.11 -6.28
C GLY A 269 -30.19 -9.39 -5.02
N SER A 270 -31.12 -8.86 -4.23
CA SER A 270 -30.82 -8.32 -2.90
C SER A 270 -30.26 -9.39 -1.96
N LEU A 271 -30.79 -10.61 -1.99
CA LEU A 271 -30.27 -11.72 -1.20
C LEU A 271 -28.87 -12.15 -1.65
N ILE A 272 -28.62 -12.25 -2.95
CA ILE A 272 -27.28 -12.56 -3.51
C ILE A 272 -26.27 -11.50 -3.07
N ASN A 273 -26.59 -10.22 -3.21
CA ASN A 273 -25.71 -9.13 -2.78
C ASN A 273 -25.50 -9.10 -1.26
N LEU A 274 -26.54 -9.42 -0.49
CA LEU A 274 -26.42 -9.58 0.97
C LEU A 274 -25.46 -10.72 1.30
N LEU A 275 -25.59 -11.89 0.66
CA LEU A 275 -24.69 -13.03 0.84
C LEU A 275 -23.27 -12.66 0.48
N ARG A 276 -23.03 -12.05 -0.71
CA ARG A 276 -21.69 -11.57 -1.10
C ARG A 276 -21.07 -10.67 -0.03
N LYS A 277 -21.86 -9.74 0.53
CA LYS A 277 -21.42 -8.79 1.55
C LYS A 277 -21.19 -9.41 2.93
N THR A 278 -21.85 -10.51 3.29
CA THR A 278 -21.76 -11.08 4.65
C THR A 278 -20.92 -12.34 4.73
N THR A 279 -20.85 -13.13 3.66
CA THR A 279 -20.18 -14.45 3.68
C THR A 279 -18.78 -14.41 3.11
N GLY A 280 -18.44 -13.42 2.27
CA GLY A 280 -17.15 -13.38 1.57
C GLY A 280 -16.96 -14.52 0.57
N VAL A 281 -18.06 -15.10 0.07
CA VAL A 281 -18.05 -16.26 -0.84
C VAL A 281 -17.30 -15.99 -2.16
N SER A 282 -17.31 -14.75 -2.64
CA SER A 282 -16.59 -14.38 -3.84
C SER A 282 -15.13 -14.06 -3.49
N PRO A 283 -14.13 -14.74 -4.08
CA PRO A 283 -12.71 -14.41 -3.86
C PRO A 283 -12.35 -12.99 -4.33
N GLN A 284 -13.18 -12.44 -5.22
CA GLN A 284 -13.03 -11.13 -5.84
C GLN A 284 -13.64 -9.99 -5.00
N ASP A 285 -14.31 -10.29 -3.89
CA ASP A 285 -14.91 -9.28 -3.00
C ASP A 285 -14.06 -9.09 -1.74
N ILE A 286 -13.93 -7.85 -1.25
CA ILE A 286 -13.05 -7.50 -0.11
C ILE A 286 -13.36 -8.34 1.14
N GLN A 287 -14.61 -8.79 1.30
CA GLN A 287 -15.08 -9.60 2.43
C GLN A 287 -14.53 -11.04 2.41
N ASN A 288 -13.94 -11.49 1.32
CA ASN A 288 -13.30 -12.80 1.26
C ASN A 288 -12.16 -12.92 2.26
N LYS A 289 -12.01 -14.11 2.86
CA LYS A 289 -10.98 -14.37 3.88
C LYS A 289 -9.56 -14.13 3.36
N GLN A 290 -9.21 -14.63 2.18
CA GLN A 290 -7.87 -14.48 1.61
C GLN A 290 -7.62 -13.03 1.19
N TYR A 291 -8.59 -12.40 0.55
CA TYR A 291 -8.48 -11.00 0.15
C TYR A 291 -8.39 -10.06 1.37
N THR A 292 -9.23 -10.26 2.38
CA THR A 292 -9.11 -9.55 3.66
C THR A 292 -7.73 -9.74 4.29
N LYS A 293 -7.16 -10.97 4.27
CA LYS A 293 -5.81 -11.22 4.78
C LYS A 293 -4.76 -10.42 3.99
N LEU A 294 -4.83 -10.44 2.65
CA LEU A 294 -3.95 -9.64 1.78
C LEU A 294 -4.01 -8.15 2.13
N ILE A 295 -5.23 -7.59 2.18
CA ILE A 295 -5.48 -6.18 2.48
C ILE A 295 -4.88 -5.81 3.83
N LYS A 296 -5.22 -6.58 4.86
CA LYS A 296 -4.78 -6.34 6.24
C LYS A 296 -3.26 -6.35 6.37
N ARG A 297 -2.60 -7.37 5.80
CA ARG A 297 -1.14 -7.51 5.83
C ARG A 297 -0.44 -6.39 5.07
N ILE A 298 -0.91 -6.02 3.87
CA ILE A 298 -0.33 -4.88 3.13
C ILE A 298 -0.53 -3.58 3.89
N LYS A 299 -1.75 -3.31 4.40
CA LYS A 299 -2.05 -2.10 5.18
C LYS A 299 -1.14 -1.96 6.40
N ALA A 300 -0.95 -3.03 7.16
CA ALA A 300 -0.06 -3.02 8.32
C ALA A 300 1.39 -2.65 7.95
N LEU A 301 1.87 -3.00 6.75
CA LEU A 301 3.21 -2.66 6.27
C LEU A 301 3.36 -1.21 5.77
N ILE A 302 2.28 -0.54 5.37
CA ILE A 302 2.33 0.78 4.74
C ILE A 302 1.72 1.90 5.58
N GLN A 303 0.97 1.59 6.62
CA GLN A 303 0.20 2.58 7.40
C GLN A 303 1.09 3.63 8.09
N ASP A 304 2.33 3.28 8.44
CA ASP A 304 3.34 4.19 8.98
C ASP A 304 4.11 4.98 7.90
N LYS A 305 3.81 4.76 6.61
CA LYS A 305 4.57 5.31 5.48
C LYS A 305 3.81 6.42 4.77
N ASP A 306 4.27 7.66 4.99
CA ASP A 306 3.66 8.83 4.36
C ASP A 306 3.95 8.94 2.86
N ASN A 307 5.01 8.29 2.39
CA ASN A 307 5.53 8.32 1.02
C ASN A 307 4.91 7.26 0.08
N VAL A 308 3.90 6.51 0.51
CA VAL A 308 3.28 5.43 -0.28
C VAL A 308 1.92 5.85 -0.84
N VAL A 309 1.67 5.54 -2.12
CA VAL A 309 0.37 5.71 -2.80
C VAL A 309 -0.01 4.40 -3.47
N ILE A 310 -1.25 3.94 -3.30
CA ILE A 310 -1.78 2.73 -3.93
C ILE A 310 -2.61 3.11 -5.16
N VAL A 311 -2.41 2.41 -6.28
CA VAL A 311 -3.19 2.55 -7.52
C VAL A 311 -3.73 1.19 -7.96
N SER A 312 -5.02 1.12 -8.32
CA SER A 312 -5.70 -0.14 -8.65
C SER A 312 -6.82 0.00 -9.69
N GLY A 313 -7.32 -1.13 -10.16
CA GLY A 313 -8.51 -1.27 -11.01
C GLY A 313 -9.63 -2.00 -10.27
N HIS A 314 -10.16 -3.07 -10.88
CA HIS A 314 -11.08 -4.09 -10.36
C HIS A 314 -12.51 -3.60 -10.12
N ASP A 315 -12.67 -2.55 -9.33
CA ASP A 315 -13.97 -1.91 -9.22
C ASP A 315 -14.20 -1.00 -10.43
N HIS A 316 -15.30 -1.23 -11.14
CA HIS A 316 -15.62 -0.61 -12.43
C HIS A 316 -16.01 0.88 -12.35
N ASN A 317 -15.20 1.70 -11.69
CA ASN A 317 -15.45 3.12 -11.38
C ASN A 317 -14.14 3.86 -11.06
N LEU A 318 -14.24 5.16 -10.80
CA LEU A 318 -13.13 5.99 -10.34
C LEU A 318 -13.33 6.35 -8.88
N GLN A 319 -12.33 6.14 -8.03
CA GLN A 319 -12.38 6.53 -6.62
C GLN A 319 -11.05 7.06 -6.11
N TYR A 320 -11.14 7.99 -5.16
CA TYR A 320 -10.10 8.25 -4.18
C TYR A 320 -10.64 7.85 -2.80
N VAL A 321 -9.89 7.03 -2.08
CA VAL A 321 -10.24 6.60 -0.73
C VAL A 321 -9.03 6.80 0.18
N GLU A 322 -9.23 7.53 1.27
CA GLU A 322 -8.18 7.78 2.27
C GLU A 322 -8.69 7.45 3.67
N LYS A 323 -7.96 6.56 4.35
CA LYS A 323 -8.22 6.20 5.74
C LYS A 323 -6.94 5.67 6.38
N ASP A 324 -6.71 6.03 7.65
CA ASP A 324 -5.58 5.54 8.44
C ASP A 324 -4.23 5.67 7.71
N ASN A 325 -3.99 6.84 7.08
CA ASN A 325 -2.81 7.17 6.26
C ASN A 325 -2.62 6.37 4.95
N VAL A 326 -3.51 5.42 4.65
CA VAL A 326 -3.49 4.70 3.38
C VAL A 326 -4.18 5.54 2.30
N LYS A 327 -3.45 5.91 1.24
CA LYS A 327 -3.96 6.67 0.10
C LYS A 327 -4.23 5.72 -1.08
N GLN A 328 -5.50 5.49 -1.42
CA GLN A 328 -5.91 4.57 -2.49
C GLN A 328 -6.55 5.34 -3.65
N ILE A 329 -6.05 5.07 -4.86
CA ILE A 329 -6.63 5.49 -6.13
C ILE A 329 -7.20 4.24 -6.80
N ILE A 330 -8.48 4.28 -7.19
CA ILE A 330 -9.12 3.27 -8.04
C ILE A 330 -9.40 3.92 -9.38
N SER A 331 -8.92 3.31 -10.46
CA SER A 331 -9.06 3.79 -11.83
C SER A 331 -9.52 2.69 -12.78
N GLY A 332 -10.50 1.88 -12.35
CA GLY A 332 -11.00 0.70 -13.05
C GLY A 332 -12.17 0.96 -14.00
N ALA A 333 -12.29 2.15 -14.57
CA ALA A 333 -13.44 2.53 -15.41
C ALA A 333 -13.10 2.60 -16.91
N GLY A 334 -12.12 1.81 -17.37
CA GLY A 334 -11.62 1.86 -18.74
C GLY A 334 -12.66 1.45 -19.80
N SER A 335 -13.43 0.39 -19.52
CA SER A 335 -14.48 -0.11 -20.43
C SER A 335 -15.84 -0.32 -19.76
N LYS A 336 -15.89 -0.85 -18.53
CA LYS A 336 -17.13 -1.05 -17.76
C LYS A 336 -17.42 0.15 -16.84
N SER A 337 -18.67 0.26 -16.37
CA SER A 337 -19.09 1.31 -15.43
C SER A 337 -20.10 0.80 -14.40
N GLU A 338 -19.78 1.01 -13.12
CA GLU A 338 -20.60 0.66 -11.98
C GLU A 338 -20.66 1.78 -10.95
N ALA A 339 -21.69 1.75 -10.12
CA ALA A 339 -21.90 2.78 -9.13
C ALA A 339 -20.90 2.68 -7.96
N ALA A 340 -20.59 3.82 -7.35
CA ALA A 340 -19.79 3.90 -6.12
C ALA A 340 -20.36 4.97 -5.18
N ARG A 341 -19.84 5.04 -3.96
CA ARG A 341 -20.18 6.10 -3.00
C ARG A 341 -18.96 6.63 -2.27
N THR A 342 -19.10 7.78 -1.63
CA THR A 342 -18.11 8.34 -0.71
C THR A 342 -18.48 8.00 0.74
N ILE A 343 -17.54 7.51 1.54
CA ILE A 343 -17.77 7.15 2.94
C ILE A 343 -16.96 8.05 3.87
N ASN A 344 -15.66 8.22 3.62
CA ASN A 344 -14.77 9.02 4.45
C ASN A 344 -14.78 10.51 4.03
N PRO A 345 -14.32 11.43 4.90
CA PRO A 345 -14.38 12.87 4.63
C PRO A 345 -13.64 13.32 3.37
N LYS A 346 -12.53 12.67 3.02
CA LYS A 346 -11.70 13.06 1.85
C LYS A 346 -12.01 12.28 0.58
N ASP A 347 -12.94 11.31 0.63
CA ASP A 347 -13.20 10.42 -0.49
C ASP A 347 -13.72 11.17 -1.74
N PHE A 348 -13.45 10.59 -2.91
CA PHE A 348 -14.11 10.94 -4.17
C PHE A 348 -14.60 9.65 -4.85
N SER A 349 -15.73 9.71 -5.53
CA SER A 349 -16.21 8.58 -6.34
C SER A 349 -16.96 9.04 -7.59
N PHE A 350 -16.77 8.35 -8.71
CA PHE A 350 -17.51 8.53 -9.96
C PHE A 350 -17.72 7.18 -10.66
N GLY A 351 -18.98 6.83 -10.94
CA GLY A 351 -19.35 5.53 -11.51
C GLY A 351 -19.57 5.54 -13.03
N GLY A 352 -18.86 6.41 -13.75
CA GLY A 352 -18.82 6.45 -15.22
C GLY A 352 -17.41 6.17 -15.74
N ASN A 353 -17.28 5.94 -17.05
CA ASN A 353 -15.99 5.65 -17.68
C ASN A 353 -15.00 6.82 -17.58
N GLY A 354 -13.71 6.49 -17.50
CA GLY A 354 -12.65 7.47 -17.38
C GLY A 354 -11.32 6.87 -16.94
N TYR A 355 -10.40 7.72 -16.52
CA TYR A 355 -9.05 7.34 -16.10
C TYR A 355 -8.47 8.37 -15.13
N SER A 356 -7.31 8.07 -14.55
CA SER A 356 -6.65 8.93 -13.58
C SER A 356 -5.24 9.32 -14.03
N VAL A 357 -4.77 10.48 -13.59
CA VAL A 357 -3.40 10.95 -13.84
C VAL A 357 -2.75 11.29 -12.51
N LEU A 358 -1.62 10.65 -12.21
CA LEU A 358 -0.82 10.87 -11.01
C LEU A 358 0.48 11.59 -11.38
N GLU A 359 0.67 12.78 -10.85
CA GLU A 359 1.83 13.63 -11.08
C GLU A 359 2.70 13.63 -9.82
N VAL A 360 4.00 13.31 -9.98
CA VAL A 360 4.97 13.30 -8.89
C VAL A 360 6.09 14.31 -9.20
N THR A 361 6.39 15.16 -8.22
CA THR A 361 7.46 16.18 -8.32
C THR A 361 8.81 15.63 -7.90
N ASP A 362 9.88 16.39 -8.11
CA ASP A 362 11.22 16.09 -7.60
C ASP A 362 11.29 15.99 -6.07
N LYS A 363 10.44 16.73 -5.37
CA LYS A 363 10.35 16.72 -3.90
C LYS A 363 9.45 15.60 -3.34
N GLY A 364 8.93 14.72 -4.20
CA GLY A 364 8.05 13.62 -3.80
C GLY A 364 6.59 14.02 -3.55
N VAL A 365 6.22 15.29 -3.80
CA VAL A 365 4.82 15.74 -3.78
C VAL A 365 4.05 14.99 -4.85
N ALA A 366 2.91 14.43 -4.49
CA ALA A 366 2.08 13.62 -5.38
C ALA A 366 0.67 14.20 -5.49
N ASN A 367 0.19 14.41 -6.71
CA ASN A 367 -1.15 14.92 -7.01
C ASN A 367 -1.87 13.98 -7.97
N VAL A 368 -3.12 13.64 -7.67
CA VAL A 368 -3.98 12.86 -8.59
C VAL A 368 -5.03 13.76 -9.22
N SER A 369 -5.34 13.50 -10.49
CA SER A 369 -6.45 14.09 -11.23
C SER A 369 -7.31 12.98 -11.85
N PHE A 370 -8.61 13.03 -11.63
CA PHE A 370 -9.57 12.09 -12.22
C PHE A 370 -10.29 12.73 -13.40
N TYR A 371 -10.24 12.06 -14.55
CA TYR A 371 -10.88 12.48 -15.78
C TYR A 371 -12.00 11.50 -16.13
N GLY A 372 -13.24 12.00 -16.19
CA GLY A 372 -14.40 11.21 -16.56
C GLY A 372 -14.93 11.59 -17.94
N MET A 373 -15.55 10.62 -18.61
CA MET A 373 -16.27 10.82 -19.86
C MET A 373 -17.70 11.23 -19.56
N VAL A 374 -18.02 12.51 -19.75
CA VAL A 374 -19.36 13.09 -19.58
C VAL A 374 -19.82 13.59 -20.95
N ASP A 375 -20.95 13.11 -21.43
CA ASP A 375 -21.47 13.42 -22.77
C ASP A 375 -20.43 13.19 -23.90
N LYS A 376 -19.72 12.05 -23.80
CA LYS A 376 -18.60 11.65 -24.69
C LYS A 376 -17.43 12.63 -24.73
N LYS A 377 -17.35 13.58 -23.79
CA LYS A 377 -16.23 14.51 -23.64
C LYS A 377 -15.53 14.28 -22.33
N GLU A 378 -14.21 14.44 -22.36
CA GLU A 378 -13.40 14.39 -21.16
C GLU A 378 -13.63 15.61 -20.28
N LYS A 379 -13.82 15.37 -18.98
CA LYS A 379 -13.94 16.40 -17.97
C LYS A 379 -13.06 16.06 -16.77
N LEU A 380 -12.32 17.05 -16.28
CA LEU A 380 -11.67 16.95 -14.97
C LEU A 380 -12.77 16.95 -13.90
N LEU A 381 -12.87 15.86 -13.15
CA LEU A 381 -13.89 15.69 -12.11
C LEU A 381 -13.34 16.05 -10.72
N PHE A 382 -12.11 15.64 -10.44
CA PHE A 382 -11.50 15.82 -9.12
C PHE A 382 -9.99 15.93 -9.23
N ARG A 383 -9.38 16.72 -8.34
CA ARG A 383 -7.93 16.87 -8.19
C ARG A 383 -7.59 16.97 -6.71
N HIS A 384 -6.63 16.15 -6.27
CA HIS A 384 -6.26 16.04 -4.86
C HIS A 384 -4.75 15.88 -4.68
N GLN A 385 -4.19 16.49 -3.63
CA GLN A 385 -2.81 16.30 -3.23
C GLN A 385 -2.73 15.17 -2.19
N LEU A 386 -1.98 14.13 -2.53
CA LEU A 386 -1.85 12.89 -1.74
C LEU A 386 -0.69 12.96 -0.75
N ILE A 387 0.41 13.57 -1.20
CA ILE A 387 1.66 13.74 -0.44
C ILE A 387 2.03 15.22 -0.54
N ALA A 388 2.19 15.86 0.62
CA ALA A 388 2.59 17.25 0.74
C ALA A 388 4.12 17.43 0.73
N ASP A 389 4.59 18.67 0.54
CA ASP A 389 6.01 18.99 0.56
C ASP A 389 6.59 18.84 1.98
N LYS A 390 7.65 18.03 2.15
CA LYS A 390 8.31 17.77 3.45
C LYS A 390 9.09 18.96 4.02
N ILE A 391 9.23 20.06 3.27
CA ILE A 391 10.05 21.23 3.64
C ILE A 391 9.70 21.81 5.03
N GLU A 392 8.50 21.58 5.57
CA GLU A 392 8.13 22.11 6.89
C GLU A 392 8.85 21.45 8.08
N ILE A 393 9.33 20.21 7.97
CA ILE A 393 9.97 19.48 9.10
C ILE A 393 11.40 20.00 9.37
N SER A 394 12.06 20.57 8.34
CA SER A 394 13.47 21.01 8.38
C SER A 394 13.76 22.31 9.16
N LYS A 395 12.75 22.96 9.77
CA LYS A 395 12.94 24.22 10.52
C LYS A 395 13.50 24.03 11.94
N LYS A 396 13.57 22.81 12.46
CA LYS A 396 14.16 22.56 13.80
C LYS A 396 15.68 22.76 13.73
N LYS A 397 16.19 23.80 14.39
CA LYS A 397 17.63 23.99 14.60
C LYS A 397 18.10 22.99 15.66
N TYR A 398 18.93 22.04 15.24
CA TYR A 398 19.62 21.14 16.15
C TYR A 398 20.98 21.73 16.53
N ASN A 399 21.40 21.49 17.78
CA ASN A 399 22.75 21.85 18.23
C ASN A 399 23.75 20.86 17.63
N ASN A 400 24.98 21.31 17.36
CA ASN A 400 26.10 20.46 16.89
C ASN A 400 27.33 20.52 17.83
N SER A 401 27.20 21.24 18.95
CA SER A 401 28.23 21.33 19.99
C SER A 401 27.75 20.61 21.25
N PHE A 402 28.46 19.56 21.62
CA PHE A 402 28.11 18.69 22.76
C PHE A 402 29.32 18.54 23.68
N SER A 403 29.07 18.29 24.97
CA SER A 403 30.13 17.89 25.89
C SER A 403 30.81 16.63 25.38
N LYS A 404 32.11 16.44 25.65
CA LYS A 404 32.85 15.27 25.13
C LYS A 404 32.30 13.93 25.63
N PHE A 405 31.75 13.91 26.85
CA PHE A 405 31.19 12.73 27.47
C PHE A 405 29.88 13.06 28.18
N THR A 406 28.99 12.07 28.24
CA THR A 406 27.81 12.07 29.10
C THR A 406 27.74 10.78 29.92
N ARG A 407 26.90 10.77 30.96
CA ARG A 407 26.47 9.53 31.62
C ARG A 407 25.04 9.24 31.19
N SER A 408 24.81 8.06 30.64
CA SER A 408 23.51 7.63 30.15
C SER A 408 23.35 6.12 30.37
N SER A 409 22.11 5.64 30.39
CA SER A 409 21.75 4.23 30.53
C SER A 409 20.82 3.82 29.38
N VAL A 410 20.64 2.52 29.17
CA VAL A 410 19.74 2.02 28.11
C VAL A 410 18.29 2.32 28.48
N TYR A 411 17.93 2.08 29.74
CA TYR A 411 16.61 2.37 30.32
C TYR A 411 16.73 3.34 31.50
N ASP A 412 15.64 4.03 31.81
CA ASP A 412 15.49 4.75 33.07
C ASP A 412 15.35 3.76 34.24
N SER A 413 15.79 4.16 35.43
CA SER A 413 15.73 3.31 36.62
C SER A 413 14.31 2.87 36.97
N THR A 414 13.31 3.70 36.69
CA THR A 414 11.88 3.42 36.87
C THR A 414 11.41 2.22 36.03
N MET A 415 11.96 2.03 34.83
CA MET A 415 11.60 0.91 33.94
C MET A 415 12.12 -0.42 34.48
N THR A 416 13.24 -0.39 35.19
CA THR A 416 13.95 -1.58 35.69
C THR A 416 13.63 -1.94 37.15
N SER A 417 12.94 -1.06 37.88
CA SER A 417 12.57 -1.30 39.28
C SER A 417 11.35 -2.20 39.36
N LYS A 418 11.53 -3.44 39.83
CA LYS A 418 10.47 -4.45 39.96
C LYS A 418 10.37 -4.97 41.39
N SER A 419 9.15 -5.28 41.82
CA SER A 419 8.88 -5.81 43.17
C SER A 419 9.48 -7.20 43.39
N GLY A 420 9.66 -7.59 44.65
CA GLY A 420 10.15 -8.94 45.00
C GLY A 420 9.28 -10.06 44.41
N PHE A 421 7.96 -9.89 44.43
CA PHE A 421 7.01 -10.83 43.83
C PHE A 421 7.17 -10.93 42.30
N HIS A 422 7.34 -9.79 41.61
CA HIS A 422 7.59 -9.79 40.17
C HIS A 422 8.91 -10.51 39.83
N ASN A 423 9.98 -10.24 40.57
CA ASN A 423 11.27 -10.92 40.40
C ASN A 423 11.21 -12.42 40.73
N PHE A 424 10.32 -12.83 41.64
CA PHE A 424 10.07 -14.24 41.93
C PHE A 424 9.40 -14.95 40.75
N LEU A 425 8.39 -14.33 40.14
CA LEU A 425 7.66 -14.92 39.00
C LEU A 425 8.43 -14.91 37.69
N PHE A 426 9.07 -13.79 37.36
CA PHE A 426 9.70 -13.57 36.04
C PHE A 426 11.22 -13.59 36.09
N GLY A 427 11.83 -13.81 37.27
CA GLY A 427 13.28 -13.77 37.44
C GLY A 427 13.84 -12.35 37.59
N LYS A 428 15.11 -12.23 38.00
CA LYS A 428 15.80 -10.95 38.22
C LYS A 428 16.33 -10.29 36.94
N HIS A 429 16.61 -11.09 35.90
CA HIS A 429 17.12 -10.62 34.61
C HIS A 429 18.41 -9.76 34.73
N TYR A 430 18.81 -9.08 33.65
CA TYR A 430 19.94 -8.14 33.61
C TYR A 430 19.51 -6.67 33.84
N ARG A 431 18.39 -6.44 34.53
CA ARG A 431 17.79 -5.11 34.75
C ARG A 431 18.77 -4.08 35.30
N GLU A 432 19.63 -4.47 36.22
CA GLU A 432 20.67 -3.60 36.79
C GLU A 432 21.57 -3.00 35.68
N TYR A 433 21.96 -3.80 34.69
CA TYR A 433 22.86 -3.35 33.62
C TYR A 433 22.15 -2.43 32.61
N TYR A 434 20.84 -2.55 32.45
CA TYR A 434 20.06 -1.67 31.57
C TYR A 434 19.92 -0.26 32.14
N SER A 435 19.79 -0.11 33.46
CA SER A 435 19.63 1.19 34.12
C SER A 435 20.92 1.75 34.74
N LYS A 436 22.03 1.03 34.68
CA LYS A 436 23.34 1.50 35.14
C LYS A 436 23.89 2.61 34.25
N PRO A 437 24.09 3.85 34.76
CA PRO A 437 24.64 4.94 33.94
C PRO A 437 26.10 4.70 33.59
N VAL A 438 26.39 4.58 32.30
CA VAL A 438 27.74 4.41 31.75
C VAL A 438 28.26 5.74 31.22
N ARG A 439 29.56 6.02 31.45
CA ARG A 439 30.22 7.19 30.86
C ARG A 439 30.56 6.87 29.41
N VAL A 440 29.96 7.59 28.48
CA VAL A 440 30.08 7.35 27.03
C VAL A 440 30.41 8.64 26.30
N ARG A 441 31.07 8.52 25.13
CA ARG A 441 31.43 9.66 24.29
C ARG A 441 30.21 10.15 23.53
N ASN A 442 29.97 11.45 23.55
CA ASN A 442 29.01 12.08 22.65
C ASN A 442 29.67 12.24 21.27
N VAL A 443 28.96 11.90 20.21
CA VAL A 443 29.50 11.98 18.85
C VAL A 443 28.64 12.85 17.95
N ASN A 444 29.32 13.63 17.12
CA ASN A 444 28.73 14.24 15.94
C ASN A 444 29.04 13.33 14.74
N LEU A 445 28.00 12.92 14.02
CA LEU A 445 28.12 12.00 12.89
C LEU A 445 28.93 12.64 11.76
N ASP A 446 28.87 13.96 11.60
CA ASP A 446 29.62 14.71 10.57
C ASP A 446 31.15 14.63 10.70
N THR A 447 31.66 14.20 11.85
CA THR A 447 33.09 14.13 12.18
C THR A 447 33.53 12.75 12.61
N LEU A 448 32.60 11.92 13.11
CA LEU A 448 32.88 10.53 13.45
C LEU A 448 33.35 9.76 12.21
N TYR A 449 34.44 9.00 12.33
CA TYR A 449 35.06 8.23 11.23
C TYR A 449 35.32 9.03 9.94
N GLY A 450 35.60 10.33 10.06
CA GLY A 450 35.84 11.19 8.90
C GLY A 450 34.58 11.73 8.23
N GLY A 451 33.42 11.54 8.86
CA GLY A 451 32.13 12.09 8.48
C GLY A 451 31.18 11.05 7.92
N LEU A 452 30.18 10.68 8.71
CA LEU A 452 29.12 9.73 8.40
C LEU A 452 27.86 10.44 7.91
N LYS A 453 27.27 9.91 6.84
CA LYS A 453 26.00 10.36 6.28
C LYS A 453 24.91 9.31 6.44
N PRO A 454 23.73 9.66 6.97
CA PRO A 454 22.59 8.74 7.04
C PRO A 454 22.02 8.30 5.70
N LEU A 455 22.00 7.00 5.48
CA LEU A 455 21.48 6.38 4.25
C LEU A 455 20.03 5.92 4.39
N LYS A 456 19.71 5.04 5.34
CA LYS A 456 18.38 4.42 5.44
C LYS A 456 18.13 3.80 6.82
N GLU A 457 16.89 3.83 7.29
CA GLU A 457 16.48 3.10 8.50
C GLU A 457 16.45 1.59 8.23
N GLY A 458 16.57 0.83 9.31
CA GLY A 458 16.48 -0.62 9.36
C GLY A 458 16.33 -1.10 10.81
N GLY A 459 16.90 -2.26 11.11
CA GLY A 459 16.95 -2.82 12.46
C GLY A 459 15.95 -3.94 12.70
N GLY A 460 15.27 -4.34 11.62
CA GLY A 460 14.34 -5.46 11.56
C GLY A 460 13.16 -5.28 12.51
N HIS A 461 12.77 -6.38 13.11
CA HIS A 461 11.58 -6.51 13.95
C HIS A 461 11.79 -6.13 15.42
N GLN A 462 13.01 -5.78 15.86
CA GLN A 462 13.32 -5.58 17.29
C GLN A 462 14.05 -4.29 17.64
N SER A 463 14.88 -3.75 16.74
CA SER A 463 15.72 -2.58 17.03
C SER A 463 15.51 -1.50 15.99
N LYS A 464 15.78 -0.25 16.38
CA LYS A 464 15.96 0.83 15.42
C LYS A 464 17.43 0.84 15.00
N SER A 465 17.70 0.75 13.71
CA SER A 465 19.05 0.97 13.19
C SER A 465 19.06 1.94 12.02
N LEU A 466 20.16 2.63 11.84
CA LEU A 466 20.39 3.54 10.74
C LEU A 466 21.66 3.11 10.02
N ARG A 467 21.56 2.82 8.72
CA ARG A 467 22.75 2.64 7.89
C ARG A 467 23.37 3.99 7.61
N LEU A 468 24.68 4.07 7.79
CA LEU A 468 25.49 5.25 7.60
C LEU A 468 26.58 4.94 6.57
N GLU A 469 27.14 5.96 5.94
CA GLU A 469 28.25 5.82 4.99
C GLU A 469 29.26 6.95 5.17
N ASP A 470 30.55 6.62 5.12
CA ASP A 470 31.63 7.61 5.13
C ASP A 470 31.91 8.21 3.74
N LYS A 471 32.82 9.17 3.68
CA LYS A 471 33.24 9.79 2.41
C LYS A 471 33.92 8.84 1.41
N ASN A 472 34.38 7.67 1.86
CA ASN A 472 35.06 6.66 1.04
C ASN A 472 34.12 5.51 0.61
N GLY A 473 32.83 5.57 0.98
CA GLY A 473 31.84 4.54 0.68
C GLY A 473 31.84 3.36 1.67
N ARG A 474 32.55 3.44 2.80
CA ARG A 474 32.47 2.44 3.87
C ARG A 474 31.14 2.57 4.59
N GLN A 475 30.44 1.46 4.76
CA GLN A 475 29.14 1.45 5.43
C GLN A 475 29.31 1.16 6.92
N TYR A 476 28.45 1.79 7.71
CA TYR A 476 28.36 1.56 9.15
C TYR A 476 26.90 1.33 9.53
N VAL A 477 26.67 0.63 10.63
CA VAL A 477 25.33 0.45 11.21
C VAL A 477 25.29 1.08 12.58
N MET A 478 24.45 2.10 12.75
CA MET A 478 24.12 2.70 14.05
C MET A 478 22.86 2.06 14.59
N ARG A 479 22.97 1.22 15.63
CA ARG A 479 21.86 0.47 16.23
C ARG A 479 21.58 0.93 17.66
N ALA A 480 20.33 1.28 17.96
CA ALA A 480 19.93 1.64 19.32
C ALA A 480 20.10 0.42 20.26
N LEU A 481 20.65 0.64 21.45
CA LEU A 481 20.67 -0.39 22.49
C LEU A 481 19.27 -0.63 23.07
N LYS A 482 18.46 0.43 23.17
CA LYS A 482 17.05 0.36 23.55
C LYS A 482 16.28 -0.40 22.45
N LYS A 483 15.68 -1.53 22.82
CA LYS A 483 14.82 -2.31 21.90
C LYS A 483 13.47 -1.62 21.75
N SER A 484 12.79 -1.89 20.64
CA SER A 484 11.44 -1.42 20.40
C SER A 484 10.45 -2.57 20.59
N ALA A 485 9.74 -2.54 21.72
CA ALA A 485 8.69 -3.51 22.02
C ALA A 485 7.50 -3.38 21.05
N THR A 486 7.11 -2.16 20.70
CA THR A 486 6.02 -1.91 19.76
C THR A 486 6.32 -2.42 18.35
N ARG A 487 7.55 -2.25 17.82
CA ARG A 487 7.97 -2.85 16.53
C ARG A 487 7.94 -4.37 16.57
N PHE A 488 8.33 -4.98 17.68
CA PHE A 488 8.27 -6.42 17.85
C PHE A 488 6.84 -6.95 17.89
N LEU A 489 5.95 -6.28 18.63
CA LEU A 489 4.52 -6.60 18.62
C LEU A 489 3.92 -6.50 17.22
N GLN A 490 4.22 -5.42 16.50
CA GLN A 490 3.73 -5.19 15.15
C GLN A 490 4.17 -6.30 14.17
N SER A 491 5.42 -6.70 14.25
CA SER A 491 6.02 -7.64 13.30
C SER A 491 5.78 -9.11 13.61
N VAL A 492 5.69 -9.48 14.89
CA VAL A 492 5.58 -10.89 15.31
C VAL A 492 4.15 -11.26 15.69
N ALA A 493 3.48 -10.43 16.50
CA ALA A 493 2.18 -10.76 17.08
C ALA A 493 1.00 -10.25 16.22
N PHE A 494 1.13 -9.05 15.64
CA PHE A 494 0.04 -8.34 14.99
C PHE A 494 0.33 -8.01 13.53
N LYS A 495 0.54 -9.05 12.73
CA LYS A 495 0.92 -8.87 11.32
C LYS A 495 -0.20 -8.28 10.46
N ASP A 496 -1.46 -8.46 10.85
CA ASP A 496 -2.66 -8.13 10.06
C ASP A 496 -3.39 -6.86 10.54
N GLN A 497 -2.81 -6.13 11.47
CA GLN A 497 -3.33 -4.86 11.95
C GLN A 497 -2.19 -3.98 12.43
N TYR A 498 -2.25 -2.69 12.13
CA TYR A 498 -1.27 -1.75 12.65
C TYR A 498 -1.63 -1.37 14.07
N VAL A 499 -0.75 -1.67 15.03
CA VAL A 499 -1.00 -1.53 16.47
C VAL A 499 0.07 -0.73 17.20
N GLU A 500 1.11 -0.28 16.51
CA GLU A 500 2.26 0.35 17.15
C GLU A 500 1.86 1.54 18.04
N LYS A 501 0.85 2.32 17.63
CA LYS A 501 0.37 3.48 18.38
C LYS A 501 -0.45 3.09 19.62
N GLU A 502 -1.25 2.04 19.54
CA GLU A 502 -2.10 1.61 20.67
C GLU A 502 -1.31 0.94 21.79
N PHE A 503 -0.13 0.39 21.49
CA PHE A 503 0.73 -0.24 22.49
C PHE A 503 1.71 0.71 23.17
N ARG A 504 1.89 1.95 22.68
CA ARG A 504 2.78 2.93 23.31
C ARG A 504 2.28 3.30 24.71
N ASP A 505 3.20 3.36 25.67
CA ASP A 505 2.95 3.72 27.07
C ASP A 505 1.93 2.79 27.75
N THR A 506 1.93 1.50 27.37
CA THR A 506 1.05 0.47 27.95
C THR A 506 1.81 -0.56 28.78
N TYR A 507 1.08 -1.25 29.66
CA TYR A 507 1.64 -2.38 30.41
C TYR A 507 2.22 -3.47 29.51
N ALA A 508 1.62 -3.72 28.34
CA ALA A 508 2.12 -4.72 27.40
C ALA A 508 3.48 -4.32 26.79
N GLU A 509 3.67 -3.03 26.49
CA GLU A 509 4.97 -2.50 26.09
C GLU A 509 5.99 -2.64 27.23
N ASP A 510 5.63 -2.19 28.44
CA ASP A 510 6.50 -2.28 29.62
C ASP A 510 6.94 -3.71 29.94
N PHE A 511 6.01 -4.66 29.82
CA PHE A 511 6.28 -6.08 30.02
C PHE A 511 7.26 -6.63 28.98
N LEU A 512 7.16 -6.21 27.71
CA LEU A 512 8.10 -6.65 26.68
C LEU A 512 9.46 -5.96 26.79
N LEU A 513 9.50 -4.69 27.16
CA LEU A 513 10.75 -4.00 27.47
C LEU A 513 11.48 -4.67 28.63
N ASP A 514 10.72 -5.17 29.62
CA ASP A 514 11.23 -6.00 30.70
C ASP A 514 11.73 -7.37 30.20
N PHE A 515 10.97 -8.05 29.34
CA PHE A 515 11.39 -9.30 28.71
C PHE A 515 12.73 -9.16 27.98
N TYR A 516 12.99 -8.05 27.30
CA TYR A 516 14.29 -7.80 26.66
C TYR A 516 15.47 -7.77 27.64
N THR A 517 15.23 -7.47 28.92
CA THR A 517 16.27 -7.51 29.96
C THR A 517 16.72 -8.93 30.31
N SER A 518 16.06 -9.97 29.82
CA SER A 518 16.51 -11.36 29.94
C SER A 518 17.86 -11.61 29.24
N SER A 519 18.22 -10.76 28.27
CA SER A 519 19.52 -10.75 27.60
C SER A 519 20.42 -9.61 28.10
N HIS A 520 21.74 -9.79 28.15
CA HIS A 520 22.64 -8.75 28.62
C HIS A 520 22.83 -7.64 27.56
N PRO A 521 22.67 -6.34 27.90
CA PRO A 521 22.57 -5.25 26.91
C PRO A 521 23.88 -4.95 26.18
N TYR A 522 25.02 -5.28 26.79
CA TYR A 522 26.36 -4.99 26.25
C TYR A 522 27.08 -6.22 25.70
N THR A 523 26.39 -7.35 25.53
CA THR A 523 26.98 -8.59 24.98
C THR A 523 27.71 -8.37 23.66
N PRO A 524 27.17 -7.62 22.68
CA PRO A 524 27.83 -7.45 21.37
C PRO A 524 29.24 -6.86 21.46
N PHE A 525 29.55 -6.06 22.48
CA PHE A 525 30.86 -5.41 22.63
C PHE A 525 31.98 -6.35 23.08
N VAL A 526 31.65 -7.54 23.61
CA VAL A 526 32.63 -8.54 24.05
C VAL A 526 32.82 -9.62 22.99
N VAL A 527 31.83 -9.83 22.11
CA VAL A 527 31.84 -10.89 21.09
C VAL A 527 32.98 -10.68 20.09
N GLY A 528 33.31 -9.42 19.75
CA GLY A 528 34.43 -9.10 18.85
C GLY A 528 35.76 -9.65 19.35
N ASP A 529 36.15 -9.30 20.59
CA ASP A 529 37.40 -9.75 21.20
C ASP A 529 37.49 -11.29 21.29
N LEU A 530 36.37 -11.95 21.59
CA LEU A 530 36.31 -13.42 21.63
C LEU A 530 36.48 -14.05 20.25
N ALA A 531 35.88 -13.46 19.21
CA ALA A 531 35.98 -13.93 17.84
C ALA A 531 37.39 -13.69 17.26
N GLU A 532 38.00 -12.54 17.56
CA GLU A 532 39.38 -12.22 17.18
C GLU A 532 40.36 -13.26 17.72
N ALA A 533 40.20 -13.64 19.00
CA ALA A 533 41.06 -14.62 19.66
C ALA A 533 41.08 -16.00 18.98
N VAL A 534 40.06 -16.32 18.18
CA VAL A 534 39.96 -17.59 17.44
C VAL A 534 39.99 -17.41 15.91
N GLY A 535 40.34 -16.22 15.43
CA GLY A 535 40.50 -15.93 13.99
C GLY A 535 39.19 -15.92 13.20
N VAL A 536 38.05 -15.67 13.85
CA VAL A 536 36.74 -15.56 13.19
C VAL A 536 36.47 -14.11 12.83
N ASN A 537 36.10 -13.85 11.57
CA ASN A 537 35.72 -12.49 11.13
C ASN A 537 34.55 -11.95 11.98
N HIS A 538 34.69 -10.72 12.47
CA HIS A 538 33.71 -10.08 13.34
C HIS A 538 33.56 -8.59 13.00
N SER A 539 32.46 -7.99 13.46
CA SER A 539 32.29 -6.54 13.44
C SER A 539 33.02 -5.89 14.63
N ASN A 540 33.22 -4.57 14.56
CA ASN A 540 33.93 -3.80 15.59
C ASN A 540 32.99 -2.79 16.27
N PRO A 541 32.02 -3.25 17.08
CA PRO A 541 31.02 -2.37 17.66
C PRO A 541 31.64 -1.43 18.71
N LYS A 542 31.31 -0.15 18.63
CA LYS A 542 31.67 0.84 19.65
C LYS A 542 30.44 1.55 20.20
N LEU A 543 30.44 1.79 21.51
CA LEU A 543 29.34 2.43 22.22
C LEU A 543 29.48 3.96 22.19
N PHE A 544 28.42 4.62 21.75
CA PHE A 544 28.33 6.07 21.73
C PHE A 544 26.98 6.56 22.27
N PHE A 545 26.96 7.80 22.74
CA PHE A 545 25.73 8.56 22.84
C PHE A 545 25.62 9.45 21.61
N VAL A 546 24.50 9.39 20.90
CA VAL A 546 24.28 10.15 19.67
C VAL A 546 23.16 11.13 19.96
N PRO A 547 23.45 12.42 20.24
CA PRO A 547 22.42 13.43 20.41
C PRO A 547 21.66 13.67 19.10
N LYS A 548 20.45 14.23 19.19
CA LYS A 548 19.81 14.84 18.02
C LYS A 548 20.69 15.96 17.47
N GLN A 549 20.90 15.96 16.16
CA GLN A 549 21.93 16.75 15.50
C GLN A 549 21.61 16.98 14.03
N THR A 550 22.21 18.01 13.41
CA THR A 550 21.92 18.36 12.02
C THR A 550 22.21 17.22 11.06
N ALA A 551 23.28 16.45 11.30
CA ALA A 551 23.69 15.34 10.44
C ALA A 551 22.64 14.22 10.31
N LEU A 552 21.73 14.06 11.29
CA LEU A 552 20.63 13.10 11.23
C LEU A 552 19.49 13.51 10.28
N ALA A 553 19.39 14.79 9.90
CA ALA A 553 18.34 15.32 9.02
C ALA A 553 16.93 14.83 9.45
N ASP A 554 16.14 14.27 8.53
CA ASP A 554 14.79 13.75 8.78
C ASP A 554 14.77 12.59 9.79
N PHE A 555 15.89 11.88 9.97
CA PHE A 555 15.99 10.78 10.93
C PHE A 555 15.96 11.22 12.40
N ASN A 556 16.03 12.53 12.70
CA ASN A 556 15.86 13.05 14.06
C ASN A 556 14.46 12.76 14.66
N GLU A 557 13.48 12.36 13.86
CA GLU A 557 12.18 11.91 14.36
C GLU A 557 12.28 10.59 15.11
N ASN A 558 13.05 9.64 14.58
CA ASN A 558 13.16 8.27 15.09
C ASN A 558 14.47 7.98 15.85
N PHE A 559 15.50 8.81 15.65
CA PHE A 559 16.86 8.65 16.16
C PHE A 559 17.35 9.88 16.93
N GLY A 560 18.43 9.67 17.69
CA GLY A 560 19.07 10.68 18.53
C GLY A 560 18.68 10.57 20.01
N ASP A 561 19.47 11.23 20.85
CA ASP A 561 19.35 11.31 22.32
C ASP A 561 19.32 9.95 23.06
N GLU A 562 19.99 8.94 22.49
CA GLU A 562 20.04 7.58 23.05
C GLU A 562 21.46 6.96 22.95
N LEU A 563 21.64 5.80 23.59
CA LEU A 563 22.83 4.96 23.44
C LEU A 563 22.74 4.13 22.16
N TYR A 564 23.78 4.24 21.33
CA TYR A 564 23.92 3.51 20.08
C TYR A 564 25.21 2.70 20.05
N MET A 565 25.09 1.50 19.50
CA MET A 565 26.20 0.72 18.99
C MET A 565 26.45 1.14 17.54
N ILE A 566 27.67 1.55 17.21
CA ILE A 566 28.08 1.84 15.82
C ILE A 566 29.17 0.86 15.43
N GLU A 567 28.92 0.09 14.37
CA GLU A 567 29.83 -0.94 13.84
C GLU A 567 30.06 -0.74 12.33
N GLU A 568 31.28 -1.07 11.87
CA GLU A 568 31.70 -1.15 10.45
C GLU A 568 31.26 -2.48 9.83
#